data_AF-A0A965ETP6-F1
#
_entry.id   AF-A0A965ETP6-F1
#
_cell.length_a   1.000
_cell.length_b   1.000
_cell.length_c   1.000
_cell.angle_alpha   90.00
_cell.angle_beta   90.00
_cell.angle_gamma   90.00
#
_symmetry.space_group_name_H-M   'P 1'
#
loop_
_entity.id
_entity.type
_entity.pdbx_description
1 polymer ?
#
loop_
_entity_poly.entity_id
_entity_poly.type
_entity_poly.pdbx_seq_one_letter_code
_entity_poly.pdbx_strand_id
1 'polypeptide(L)'
;ILLRVLRENGYLIGEVPGVQACDGDALMHALIEQGGQDPSWLTEGQLAGNPVRVSAVRYRQWFAALPTRLTDAVVAHWGPPPGDLFVDRSRDPDGEIVFAAMRSGNLVILVQPPRGFGDNPVAIYHDPDLPPSHHYLATYLWLRHEFGAHAMIHLGKHGNLEWLPGKTVGMSGECGTDAALGDLPLIYPFLVNDPGEGTQAKRRAHAVLVDHLIPPMARAETYGDIARLEQLLDEHANIAALDPAKLPAIRQQIWTLMRAAKMDHDLGLEERPGDDSFDDMLLHVDGWLCEIKDVQIRDGLHILGQTPSGSAELDLVLAILRARQLFGGEQHLPGLREALGLAEDGSDDRATVDAAEARARQMLAALQATGWDAARVEEITDDPAIAPILRFAAQEVVPRLAGTAGEIDQVLRALDGRYIAAGPSGSPLRGLVNVLPTGRNFYSVDPKAMPSRLAWETGVAMADSLLARYRADYGDWPRSVGLSAWGTSAMRTSGDDIAEVLALLGVRPVWDDASRRVVGLEAIPLGELGRPRIDVTVRISGFFRDAFPHVVVMLDDAVRLVAALDEPTEQNYVRAHAQADLAAHGDERRATTRIFGSKPGTYGAGLLQL
;
A
#
# COMPACT_ATOMS: atom_id res chain seq x y z
N ILE A 1 -0.49 17.31 17.33
CA ILE A 1 0.70 18.16 17.08
C ILE A 1 0.42 19.27 16.07
N LEU A 2 -0.03 18.96 14.84
CA LEU A 2 -0.35 19.96 13.80
C LEU A 2 -1.15 21.17 14.32
N LEU A 3 -2.23 20.93 15.09
CA LEU A 3 -3.04 22.01 15.65
C LEU A 3 -2.26 22.95 16.58
N ARG A 4 -1.34 22.42 17.38
CA ARG A 4 -0.47 23.22 18.26
C ARG A 4 0.46 24.11 17.43
N VAL A 5 1.06 23.52 16.39
CA VAL A 5 1.95 24.25 15.47
C VAL A 5 1.19 25.33 14.69
N LEU A 6 -0.06 25.07 14.27
CA LEU A 6 -0.94 26.09 13.70
C LEU A 6 -1.16 27.24 14.69
N ARG A 7 -1.47 26.95 15.95
CA ARG A 7 -1.62 27.99 17.00
C ARG A 7 -0.35 28.81 17.17
N GLU A 8 0.81 28.16 17.23
CA GLU A 8 2.13 28.80 17.35
C GLU A 8 2.46 29.70 16.16
N ASN A 9 1.92 29.38 14.97
CA ASN A 9 2.06 30.17 13.74
C ASN A 9 0.91 31.18 13.52
N GLY A 10 0.16 31.50 14.56
CA GLY A 10 -0.83 32.60 14.54
C GLY A 10 -2.22 32.22 14.00
N TYR A 11 -2.48 30.94 13.74
CA TYR A 11 -3.83 30.50 13.39
C TYR A 11 -4.75 30.55 14.61
N LEU A 12 -5.95 31.12 14.42
CA LEU A 12 -6.99 31.17 15.45
C LEU A 12 -7.71 29.82 15.55
N ILE A 13 -7.13 28.84 16.24
CA ILE A 13 -7.72 27.49 16.38
C ILE A 13 -8.71 27.33 17.54
N GLY A 14 -8.90 28.39 18.35
CA GLY A 14 -9.74 28.35 19.54
C GLY A 14 -9.31 27.31 20.59
N GLU A 15 -10.27 26.91 21.43
CA GLU A 15 -10.13 25.84 22.40
C GLU A 15 -10.56 24.51 21.78
N VAL A 16 -9.62 23.59 21.65
CA VAL A 16 -9.85 22.25 21.11
C VAL A 16 -9.40 21.23 22.16
N PRO A 17 -10.28 20.33 22.62
CA PRO A 17 -9.93 19.28 23.58
C PRO A 17 -8.69 18.50 23.16
N GLY A 18 -7.86 18.15 24.15
CA GLY A 18 -6.61 17.42 23.93
C GLY A 18 -5.43 18.25 23.41
N VAL A 19 -5.65 19.37 22.71
CA VAL A 19 -4.54 20.13 22.08
C VAL A 19 -3.57 20.73 23.10
N GLN A 20 -4.07 21.36 24.16
CA GLN A 20 -3.20 21.94 25.21
C GLN A 20 -2.53 20.86 26.04
N ALA A 21 -3.24 19.76 26.33
CA ALA A 21 -2.74 18.64 27.12
C ALA A 21 -1.81 17.69 26.32
N CYS A 22 -1.69 17.89 25.00
CA CYS A 22 -1.02 16.97 24.08
C CYS A 22 -1.60 15.55 24.12
N ASP A 23 -2.92 15.45 24.23
CA ASP A 23 -3.68 14.21 24.36
C ASP A 23 -4.49 13.97 23.07
N GLY A 24 -4.06 12.97 22.29
CA GLY A 24 -4.74 12.57 21.06
C GLY A 24 -6.09 11.90 21.31
N ASP A 25 -6.24 11.18 22.41
CA ASP A 25 -7.46 10.46 22.75
C ASP A 25 -8.56 11.45 23.14
N ALA A 26 -8.23 12.45 23.96
CA ALA A 26 -9.17 13.53 24.31
C ALA A 26 -9.67 14.28 23.06
N LEU A 27 -8.81 14.50 22.07
CA LEU A 27 -9.21 15.11 20.79
C LEU A 27 -10.20 14.22 20.03
N MET A 28 -9.89 12.91 19.91
CA MET A 28 -10.72 11.97 19.16
C MET A 28 -12.06 11.69 19.85
N HIS A 29 -12.07 11.52 21.18
CA HIS A 29 -13.30 11.36 21.96
C HIS A 29 -14.21 12.59 21.82
N ALA A 30 -13.65 13.81 21.91
CA ALA A 30 -14.43 15.02 21.70
C ALA A 30 -15.03 15.08 20.29
N LEU A 31 -14.28 14.68 19.25
CA LEU A 31 -14.80 14.64 17.88
C LEU A 31 -15.95 13.63 17.73
N ILE A 32 -15.83 12.44 18.34
CA ILE A 32 -16.87 11.41 18.33
C ILE A 32 -18.14 11.88 19.07
N GLU A 33 -17.97 12.55 20.22
CA GLU A 33 -19.07 13.11 21.03
C GLU A 33 -19.87 14.18 20.30
N GLN A 34 -19.28 14.91 19.34
CA GLN A 34 -20.00 15.88 18.49
C GLN A 34 -20.90 15.23 17.43
N GLY A 35 -21.21 13.94 17.58
CA GLY A 35 -22.25 13.24 16.85
C GLY A 35 -21.72 12.57 15.59
N GLY A 36 -20.68 11.74 15.72
CA GLY A 36 -20.12 10.92 14.63
C GLY A 36 -21.18 10.37 13.68
N GLN A 37 -20.83 10.22 12.41
CA GLN A 37 -21.79 9.92 11.33
C GLN A 37 -22.15 8.42 11.24
N ASP A 38 -22.20 7.76 12.39
CA ASP A 38 -22.67 6.39 12.55
C ASP A 38 -24.04 6.43 13.25
N PRO A 39 -25.13 6.05 12.55
CA PRO A 39 -26.48 6.04 13.12
C PRO A 39 -26.62 5.23 14.41
N SER A 40 -25.73 4.25 14.63
CA SER A 40 -25.75 3.40 15.83
C SER A 40 -25.25 4.12 17.09
N TRP A 41 -24.50 5.22 16.93
CA TRP A 41 -23.91 6.00 18.02
C TRP A 41 -24.41 7.45 18.08
N LEU A 42 -25.20 7.87 17.08
CA LEU A 42 -25.77 9.21 17.00
C LEU A 42 -27.09 9.31 17.77
N THR A 43 -27.10 10.09 18.85
CA THR A 43 -28.34 10.37 19.60
C THR A 43 -29.14 11.52 19.00
N GLU A 44 -30.46 11.54 19.22
CA GLU A 44 -31.33 12.66 18.82
C GLU A 44 -30.87 14.00 19.42
N GLY A 45 -30.36 13.99 20.65
CA GLY A 45 -29.83 15.19 21.32
C GLY A 45 -28.58 15.73 20.63
N GLN A 46 -27.66 14.85 20.21
CA GLN A 46 -26.48 15.24 19.43
C GLN A 46 -26.88 15.82 18.07
N LEU A 47 -27.81 15.17 17.37
CA LEU A 47 -28.29 15.65 16.05
C LEU A 47 -29.01 17.01 16.17
N ALA A 48 -29.98 17.13 17.08
CA ALA A 48 -30.77 18.36 17.26
C ALA A 48 -29.94 19.51 17.84
N GLY A 49 -28.94 19.20 18.67
CA GLY A 49 -28.02 20.16 19.29
C GLY A 49 -26.88 20.64 18.38
N ASN A 50 -26.64 19.97 17.26
CA ASN A 50 -25.48 20.24 16.42
C ASN A 50 -25.57 21.64 15.76
N PRO A 51 -24.54 22.51 15.89
CA PRO A 51 -24.55 23.85 15.32
C PRO A 51 -24.20 23.88 13.82
N VAL A 52 -23.73 22.77 13.24
CA VAL A 52 -23.29 22.66 11.85
C VAL A 52 -24.42 22.05 11.01
N ARG A 53 -25.17 22.94 10.36
CA ARG A 53 -26.38 22.61 9.62
C ARG A 53 -26.45 23.40 8.32
N VAL A 54 -27.01 22.81 7.27
CA VAL A 54 -27.34 23.49 6.01
C VAL A 54 -28.84 23.39 5.79
N SER A 55 -29.51 24.52 5.55
CA SER A 55 -30.94 24.50 5.26
C SER A 55 -31.22 23.80 3.94
N ALA A 56 -32.30 23.01 3.87
CA ALA A 56 -32.67 22.31 2.66
C ALA A 56 -32.95 23.29 1.50
N VAL A 57 -33.46 24.49 1.79
CA VAL A 57 -33.65 25.55 0.77
C VAL A 57 -32.32 25.94 0.13
N ARG A 58 -31.29 26.23 0.95
CA ARG A 58 -29.96 26.61 0.45
C ARG A 58 -29.33 25.47 -0.36
N TYR A 59 -29.43 24.26 0.18
CA TYR A 59 -28.92 23.07 -0.50
C TYR A 59 -29.59 22.84 -1.86
N ARG A 60 -30.94 22.91 -1.93
CA ARG A 60 -31.70 22.76 -3.18
C ARG A 60 -31.29 23.78 -4.24
N GLN A 61 -31.08 25.04 -3.85
CA GLN A 61 -30.64 26.10 -4.77
C GLN A 61 -29.28 25.78 -5.39
N TRP A 62 -28.33 25.32 -4.58
CA TRP A 62 -27.01 24.92 -5.06
C TRP A 62 -27.08 23.66 -5.92
N PHE A 63 -27.79 22.63 -5.46
CA PHE A 63 -27.92 21.35 -6.15
C PHE A 63 -28.56 21.51 -7.53
N ALA A 64 -29.53 22.42 -7.68
CA ALA A 64 -30.15 22.73 -8.97
C ALA A 64 -29.20 23.39 -10.00
N ALA A 65 -28.06 23.91 -9.57
CA ALA A 65 -27.04 24.46 -10.46
C ALA A 65 -26.02 23.42 -10.96
N LEU A 66 -26.03 22.20 -10.39
CA LEU A 66 -25.16 21.11 -10.83
C LEU A 66 -25.65 20.51 -12.16
N PRO A 67 -24.76 19.89 -12.96
CA PRO A 67 -25.15 19.22 -14.18
C PRO A 67 -26.19 18.11 -13.95
N THR A 68 -27.17 18.02 -14.86
CA THR A 68 -28.32 17.12 -14.71
C THR A 68 -27.93 15.66 -14.57
N ARG A 69 -26.89 15.21 -15.28
CA ARG A 69 -26.41 13.82 -15.18
C ARG A 69 -26.02 13.44 -13.75
N LEU A 70 -25.37 14.35 -13.02
CA LEU A 70 -25.00 14.12 -11.63
C LEU A 70 -26.24 14.18 -10.73
N THR A 71 -27.08 15.20 -10.90
CA THR A 71 -28.26 15.37 -10.04
C THR A 71 -29.24 14.23 -10.21
N ASP A 72 -29.47 13.74 -11.43
CA ASP A 72 -30.36 12.62 -11.73
C ASP A 72 -29.85 11.33 -11.09
N ALA A 73 -28.54 11.08 -11.16
CA ALA A 73 -27.93 9.92 -10.52
C ALA A 73 -28.10 9.97 -8.99
N VAL A 74 -27.81 11.13 -8.38
CA VAL A 74 -27.98 11.32 -6.93
C VAL A 74 -29.44 11.13 -6.53
N VAL A 75 -30.39 11.76 -7.25
CA VAL A 75 -31.82 11.67 -6.94
C VAL A 75 -32.36 10.25 -7.10
N ALA A 76 -31.89 9.51 -8.10
CA ALA A 76 -32.28 8.12 -8.31
C ALA A 76 -31.92 7.21 -7.13
N HIS A 77 -30.81 7.47 -6.43
CA HIS A 77 -30.35 6.65 -5.30
C HIS A 77 -30.76 7.20 -3.94
N TRP A 78 -30.82 8.52 -3.79
CA TRP A 78 -30.94 9.21 -2.51
C TRP A 78 -32.23 10.01 -2.35
N GLY A 79 -33.15 9.92 -3.33
CA GLY A 79 -34.39 10.68 -3.35
C GLY A 79 -34.22 12.15 -3.73
N PRO A 80 -35.29 12.96 -3.72
CA PRO A 80 -35.17 14.39 -3.98
C PRO A 80 -34.40 15.11 -2.85
N PRO A 81 -33.66 16.20 -3.15
CA PRO A 81 -32.97 16.98 -2.12
C PRO A 81 -33.97 17.55 -1.07
N PRO A 82 -33.67 17.49 0.24
CA PRO A 82 -32.35 17.24 0.85
C PRO A 82 -32.00 15.76 1.11
N GLY A 83 -32.82 14.81 0.66
CA GLY A 83 -32.74 13.39 1.06
C GLY A 83 -33.24 13.17 2.48
N ASP A 84 -32.89 12.01 3.05
CA ASP A 84 -33.28 11.62 4.41
C ASP A 84 -32.10 11.35 5.36
N LEU A 85 -30.88 11.21 4.84
CA LEU A 85 -29.69 10.99 5.68
C LEU A 85 -29.32 12.25 6.46
N PHE A 86 -29.31 12.13 7.78
CA PHE A 86 -28.95 13.19 8.73
C PHE A 86 -29.77 14.50 8.53
N VAL A 87 -31.04 14.37 8.16
CA VAL A 87 -31.95 15.51 8.01
C VAL A 87 -32.80 15.68 9.27
N ASP A 88 -32.59 16.80 9.97
CA ASP A 88 -33.40 17.20 11.12
C ASP A 88 -34.50 18.18 10.68
N ARG A 89 -35.75 17.87 11.03
CA ARG A 89 -36.95 18.67 10.72
C ARG A 89 -37.55 19.32 11.96
N SER A 90 -36.86 19.27 13.10
CA SER A 90 -37.36 19.81 14.38
C SER A 90 -37.45 21.34 14.42
N ARG A 91 -36.54 22.04 13.70
CA ARG A 91 -36.46 23.51 13.66
C ARG A 91 -37.08 24.11 12.40
N ASP A 92 -36.90 23.44 11.26
CA ASP A 92 -37.42 23.83 9.96
C ASP A 92 -38.16 22.63 9.35
N PRO A 93 -39.48 22.73 9.07
CA PRO A 93 -40.22 21.64 8.44
C PRO A 93 -39.72 21.30 7.03
N ASP A 94 -39.04 22.22 6.33
CA ASP A 94 -38.41 21.95 5.03
C ASP A 94 -37.13 21.10 5.17
N GLY A 95 -36.58 21.00 6.39
CA GLY A 95 -35.43 20.20 6.77
C GLY A 95 -34.10 20.95 6.81
N GLU A 96 -33.21 20.51 7.69
CA GLU A 96 -31.81 20.93 7.78
C GLU A 96 -30.91 19.71 7.76
N ILE A 97 -29.92 19.70 6.86
CA ILE A 97 -28.91 18.64 6.79
C ILE A 97 -27.86 18.92 7.86
N VAL A 98 -27.59 17.96 8.74
CA VAL A 98 -26.72 18.09 9.91
C VAL A 98 -25.45 17.27 9.72
N PHE A 99 -24.30 17.79 10.17
CA PHE A 99 -23.00 17.10 10.02
C PHE A 99 -22.23 17.03 11.34
N ALA A 100 -21.61 15.88 11.61
CA ALA A 100 -20.66 15.73 12.71
C ALA A 100 -19.43 16.62 12.50
N ALA A 101 -19.29 17.68 13.28
CA ALA A 101 -18.16 18.61 13.15
C ALA A 101 -17.92 19.38 14.44
N MET A 102 -16.64 19.53 14.79
CA MET A 102 -16.18 20.36 15.90
C MET A 102 -15.60 21.66 15.33
N ARG A 103 -16.30 22.77 15.55
CA ARG A 103 -15.81 24.11 15.19
C ARG A 103 -15.13 24.76 16.38
N SER A 104 -13.97 25.36 16.17
CA SER A 104 -13.28 26.15 17.19
C SER A 104 -12.44 27.25 16.54
N GLY A 105 -12.76 28.52 16.84
CA GLY A 105 -12.18 29.68 16.15
C GLY A 105 -12.41 29.61 14.63
N ASN A 106 -11.32 29.72 13.87
CA ASN A 106 -11.28 29.58 12.41
C ASN A 106 -10.95 28.15 11.94
N LEU A 107 -11.09 27.15 12.82
CA LEU A 107 -10.87 25.75 12.51
C LEU A 107 -12.19 24.97 12.58
N VAL A 108 -12.35 24.03 11.65
CA VAL A 108 -13.33 22.95 11.78
C VAL A 108 -12.62 21.61 11.63
N ILE A 109 -12.91 20.69 12.54
CA ILE A 109 -12.48 19.29 12.48
C ILE A 109 -13.75 18.46 12.26
N LEU A 110 -13.77 17.66 11.20
CA LEU A 110 -14.91 16.80 10.88
C LEU A 110 -14.45 15.44 10.40
N VAL A 111 -15.28 14.44 10.63
CA VAL A 111 -15.13 13.12 10.03
C VAL A 111 -15.66 13.21 8.60
N GLN A 112 -14.90 12.66 7.64
CA GLN A 112 -15.35 12.65 6.25
C GLN A 112 -16.70 11.90 6.14
N PRO A 113 -17.65 12.41 5.34
CA PRO A 113 -18.94 11.76 5.25
C PRO A 113 -18.90 10.33 4.73
N PRO A 114 -19.81 9.45 5.22
CA PRO A 114 -19.85 8.06 4.82
C PRO A 114 -20.17 7.96 3.33
N ARG A 115 -19.64 6.91 2.71
CA ARG A 115 -19.79 6.67 1.28
C ARG A 115 -21.23 6.29 0.87
N GLY A 116 -22.02 5.78 1.82
CA GLY A 116 -23.44 5.42 1.66
C GLY A 116 -23.73 3.91 1.50
N PHE A 117 -22.73 3.04 1.38
CA PHE A 117 -22.96 1.58 1.22
C PHE A 117 -23.63 0.92 2.43
N GLY A 118 -23.36 1.40 3.65
CA GLY A 118 -24.05 0.92 4.86
C GLY A 118 -25.52 1.33 4.93
N ASP A 119 -25.86 2.50 4.37
CA ASP A 119 -27.23 3.03 4.32
C ASP A 119 -28.06 2.40 3.19
N ASN A 120 -27.39 1.82 2.18
CA ASN A 120 -28.02 1.04 1.12
C ASN A 120 -27.24 -0.26 0.85
N PRO A 121 -27.45 -1.31 1.67
CA PRO A 121 -26.75 -2.59 1.50
C PRO A 121 -27.02 -3.28 0.15
N VAL A 122 -28.16 -3.01 -0.49
CA VAL A 122 -28.49 -3.54 -1.83
C VAL A 122 -27.51 -2.98 -2.88
N ALA A 123 -27.07 -1.72 -2.71
CA ALA A 123 -26.10 -1.08 -3.60
C ALA A 123 -24.72 -1.76 -3.57
N ILE A 124 -24.37 -2.48 -2.51
CA ILE A 124 -23.13 -3.26 -2.44
C ILE A 124 -23.08 -4.31 -3.56
N TYR A 125 -24.23 -4.95 -3.84
CA TYR A 125 -24.35 -6.01 -4.83
C TYR A 125 -24.47 -5.49 -6.27
N HIS A 126 -25.12 -4.34 -6.45
CA HIS A 126 -25.57 -3.90 -7.78
C HIS A 126 -24.94 -2.60 -8.27
N ASP A 127 -24.51 -1.71 -7.37
CA ASP A 127 -24.21 -0.31 -7.68
C ASP A 127 -22.80 0.11 -7.23
N PRO A 128 -21.73 -0.41 -7.86
CA PRO A 128 -20.37 0.05 -7.58
C PRO A 128 -20.17 1.54 -7.94
N ASP A 129 -21.08 2.12 -8.72
CA ASP A 129 -21.18 3.53 -9.10
C ASP A 129 -22.14 4.35 -8.22
N LEU A 130 -22.51 3.86 -7.02
CA LEU A 130 -23.34 4.59 -6.05
C LEU A 130 -22.89 6.06 -5.96
N PRO A 131 -23.69 7.09 -6.28
CA PRO A 131 -23.25 8.49 -6.21
C PRO A 131 -23.09 8.95 -4.76
N PRO A 132 -22.38 10.08 -4.49
CA PRO A 132 -22.38 10.67 -3.15
C PRO A 132 -23.81 11.04 -2.72
N SER A 133 -24.11 10.87 -1.43
CA SER A 133 -25.41 11.24 -0.87
C SER A 133 -25.58 12.76 -0.80
N HIS A 134 -26.82 13.22 -0.57
CA HIS A 134 -27.05 14.64 -0.36
C HIS A 134 -26.32 15.18 0.88
N HIS A 135 -26.24 14.38 1.95
CA HIS A 135 -25.45 14.70 3.14
C HIS A 135 -23.95 14.88 2.82
N TYR A 136 -23.38 13.98 2.03
CA TYR A 136 -22.00 14.08 1.58
C TYR A 136 -21.74 15.40 0.84
N LEU A 137 -22.57 15.69 -0.18
CA LEU A 137 -22.43 16.91 -0.98
C LEU A 137 -22.63 18.18 -0.17
N ALA A 138 -23.63 18.19 0.72
CA ALA A 138 -23.93 19.33 1.57
C ALA A 138 -22.80 19.63 2.57
N THR A 139 -22.07 18.62 3.06
CA THR A 139 -20.89 18.84 3.93
C THR A 139 -19.83 19.68 3.21
N TYR A 140 -19.50 19.32 1.97
CA TYR A 140 -18.47 20.03 1.21
C TYR A 140 -18.96 21.39 0.68
N LEU A 141 -20.24 21.52 0.32
CA LEU A 141 -20.88 22.82 0.07
C LEU A 141 -20.71 23.74 1.29
N TRP A 142 -21.01 23.22 2.49
CA TRP A 142 -20.90 23.96 3.74
C TRP A 142 -19.47 24.45 3.99
N LEU A 143 -18.47 23.56 3.86
CA LEU A 143 -17.06 23.90 3.99
C LEU A 143 -16.65 25.06 3.06
N ARG A 144 -17.10 25.03 1.81
CA ARG A 144 -16.71 26.00 0.79
C ARG A 144 -17.37 27.37 0.95
N HIS A 145 -18.67 27.38 1.26
CA HIS A 145 -19.48 28.58 1.06
C HIS A 145 -20.06 29.17 2.35
N GLU A 146 -20.20 28.37 3.41
CA GLU A 146 -20.74 28.84 4.69
C GLU A 146 -19.66 28.97 5.75
N PHE A 147 -18.80 27.94 5.88
CA PHE A 147 -17.56 28.09 6.65
C PHE A 147 -16.57 29.01 5.95
N GLY A 148 -16.50 28.93 4.62
CA GLY A 148 -15.54 29.68 3.82
C GLY A 148 -14.11 29.20 4.05
N ALA A 149 -13.88 27.88 4.05
CA ALA A 149 -12.54 27.32 4.17
C ALA A 149 -11.62 27.88 3.09
N HIS A 150 -10.46 28.41 3.50
CA HIS A 150 -9.39 28.81 2.57
C HIS A 150 -8.62 27.61 2.03
N ALA A 151 -8.54 26.53 2.81
CA ALA A 151 -7.92 25.27 2.44
C ALA A 151 -8.49 24.14 3.32
N MET A 152 -8.38 22.91 2.85
CA MET A 152 -8.71 21.70 3.58
C MET A 152 -7.45 20.85 3.76
N ILE A 153 -7.25 20.32 4.97
CA ILE A 153 -6.23 19.32 5.26
C ILE A 153 -6.92 17.99 5.47
N HIS A 154 -6.59 17.00 4.65
CA HIS A 154 -7.05 15.63 4.85
C HIS A 154 -5.95 14.83 5.55
N LEU A 155 -6.23 14.26 6.73
CA LEU A 155 -5.20 13.57 7.52
C LEU A 155 -5.25 12.06 7.28
N GLY A 156 -4.19 11.54 6.65
CA GLY A 156 -3.95 10.09 6.52
C GLY A 156 -4.45 9.48 5.22
N LYS A 157 -3.74 8.46 4.76
CA LYS A 157 -4.11 7.61 3.62
C LYS A 157 -5.26 6.67 4.03
N HIS A 158 -6.41 6.69 3.38
CA HIS A 158 -6.92 7.76 2.52
C HIS A 158 -8.43 7.99 2.79
N GLY A 159 -8.93 9.13 2.34
CA GLY A 159 -10.34 9.44 2.28
C GLY A 159 -11.03 8.77 1.10
N ASN A 160 -12.33 9.06 0.94
CA ASN A 160 -13.18 8.49 -0.10
C ASN A 160 -13.53 9.49 -1.23
N LEU A 161 -13.09 10.75 -1.14
CA LEU A 161 -13.50 11.85 -2.04
C LEU A 161 -12.92 11.68 -3.44
N GLU A 162 -11.62 11.39 -3.51
CA GLU A 162 -10.86 11.12 -4.72
C GLU A 162 -11.22 9.78 -5.38
N TRP A 163 -12.10 8.99 -4.74
CA TRP A 163 -12.62 7.70 -5.21
C TRP A 163 -14.11 7.74 -5.58
N LEU A 164 -14.76 8.91 -5.51
CA LEU A 164 -16.14 9.05 -5.95
C LEU A 164 -16.30 8.74 -7.45
N PRO A 165 -17.49 8.27 -7.88
CA PRO A 165 -17.74 7.98 -9.28
C PRO A 165 -17.49 9.20 -10.18
N GLY A 166 -16.90 8.96 -11.34
CA GLY A 166 -16.59 10.00 -12.32
C GLY A 166 -15.51 9.59 -13.30
N LYS A 167 -15.00 10.55 -14.08
CA LYS A 167 -13.87 10.33 -14.99
C LYS A 167 -12.62 9.87 -14.22
N THR A 168 -11.73 9.18 -14.94
CA THR A 168 -10.47 8.63 -14.43
C THR A 168 -9.50 9.75 -14.00
N VAL A 169 -9.36 10.78 -14.84
CA VAL A 169 -8.62 12.03 -14.60
C VAL A 169 -9.21 13.12 -15.48
N GLY A 170 -8.92 14.40 -15.21
CA GLY A 170 -9.47 15.52 -15.96
C GLY A 170 -10.96 15.66 -15.65
N MET A 171 -11.24 16.01 -14.40
CA MET A 171 -12.59 16.02 -13.85
C MET A 171 -13.50 16.99 -14.62
N SER A 172 -14.77 16.62 -14.72
CA SER A 172 -15.84 17.47 -15.28
C SER A 172 -16.81 17.85 -14.17
N GLY A 173 -17.66 18.85 -14.39
CA GLY A 173 -18.75 19.21 -13.46
C GLY A 173 -19.74 18.08 -13.15
N GLU A 174 -19.75 16.99 -13.94
CA GLU A 174 -20.56 15.79 -13.68
C GLU A 174 -19.90 14.80 -12.70
N CYS A 175 -18.64 15.01 -12.31
CA CYS A 175 -17.92 14.10 -11.43
C CYS A 175 -18.24 14.39 -9.96
N GLY A 176 -18.49 13.36 -9.15
CA GLY A 176 -18.81 13.53 -7.74
C GLY A 176 -17.71 14.26 -6.95
N THR A 177 -16.44 13.96 -7.24
CA THR A 177 -15.28 14.63 -6.63
C THR A 177 -15.23 16.13 -6.91
N ASP A 178 -15.54 16.53 -8.16
CA ASP A 178 -15.53 17.94 -8.59
C ASP A 178 -16.68 18.72 -7.96
N ALA A 179 -17.89 18.14 -7.98
CA ALA A 179 -19.06 18.74 -7.35
C ALA A 179 -18.88 18.95 -5.85
N ALA A 180 -18.27 17.99 -5.14
CA ALA A 180 -17.95 18.12 -3.72
C ALA A 180 -16.85 19.18 -3.50
N LEU A 181 -15.64 18.94 -4.00
CA LEU A 181 -14.46 19.73 -3.63
C LEU A 181 -14.43 21.13 -4.26
N GLY A 182 -14.84 21.24 -5.53
CA GLY A 182 -14.69 22.44 -6.37
C GLY A 182 -13.31 23.08 -6.23
N ASP A 183 -13.26 24.39 -6.02
CA ASP A 183 -12.00 25.14 -6.01
C ASP A 183 -11.25 25.11 -4.67
N LEU A 184 -11.73 24.34 -3.67
CA LEU A 184 -11.11 24.31 -2.35
C LEU A 184 -9.73 23.66 -2.42
N PRO A 185 -8.63 24.36 -2.06
CA PRO A 185 -7.31 23.77 -2.02
C PRO A 185 -7.25 22.60 -1.05
N LEU A 186 -6.77 21.45 -1.53
CA LEU A 186 -6.61 20.23 -0.74
C LEU A 186 -5.13 19.99 -0.45
N ILE A 187 -4.75 20.06 0.83
CA ILE A 187 -3.44 19.69 1.34
C ILE A 187 -3.56 18.32 1.99
N TYR A 188 -2.67 17.40 1.65
CA TYR A 188 -2.86 16.01 2.01
C TYR A 188 -1.57 15.37 2.54
N PRO A 189 -1.37 15.32 3.87
CA PRO A 189 -0.41 14.42 4.49
C PRO A 189 -0.62 12.97 4.05
N PHE A 190 0.36 12.39 3.36
CA PHE A 190 0.22 11.09 2.69
C PHE A 190 1.43 10.19 2.90
N LEU A 191 1.24 8.89 3.03
CA LEU A 191 2.33 7.95 3.26
C LEU A 191 3.25 7.84 2.03
N VAL A 192 4.58 8.01 2.21
CA VAL A 192 5.57 8.04 1.10
C VAL A 192 5.62 6.76 0.26
N ASN A 193 5.29 5.61 0.86
CA ASN A 193 5.32 4.31 0.20
C ASN A 193 3.97 3.86 -0.38
N ASP A 194 2.96 4.74 -0.42
CA ASP A 194 1.65 4.51 -1.05
C ASP A 194 1.44 5.41 -2.28
N PRO A 195 2.28 5.27 -3.32
CA PRO A 195 2.31 6.18 -4.46
C PRO A 195 1.04 6.15 -5.29
N GLY A 196 0.37 5.01 -5.37
CA GLY A 196 -0.82 4.84 -6.20
C GLY A 196 -1.97 5.69 -5.69
N GLU A 197 -2.30 5.51 -4.42
CA GLU A 197 -3.42 6.22 -3.80
C GLU A 197 -3.16 7.72 -3.69
N GLY A 198 -1.94 8.16 -3.38
CA GLY A 198 -1.61 9.59 -3.40
C GLY A 198 -1.69 10.18 -4.79
N THR A 199 -1.28 9.44 -5.84
CA THR A 199 -1.44 9.88 -7.23
C THR A 199 -2.92 10.05 -7.61
N GLN A 200 -3.81 9.20 -7.07
CA GLN A 200 -5.25 9.35 -7.30
C GLN A 200 -5.77 10.69 -6.73
N ALA A 201 -5.40 11.01 -5.48
CA ALA A 201 -5.76 12.28 -4.86
C ALA A 201 -5.23 13.49 -5.66
N LYS A 202 -3.97 13.43 -6.12
CA LYS A 202 -3.38 14.49 -6.97
C LYS A 202 -4.16 14.71 -8.27
N ARG A 203 -4.59 13.63 -8.93
CA ARG A 203 -5.20 13.67 -10.26
C ARG A 203 -6.70 13.96 -10.25
N ARG A 204 -7.42 13.48 -9.24
CA ARG A 204 -8.89 13.58 -9.19
C ARG A 204 -9.41 14.65 -8.23
N ALA A 205 -8.59 15.10 -7.28
CA ALA A 205 -8.96 16.05 -6.24
C ALA A 205 -7.94 17.20 -6.07
N HIS A 206 -7.10 17.45 -7.08
CA HIS A 206 -6.06 18.50 -7.11
C HIS A 206 -5.25 18.62 -5.81
N ALA A 207 -4.99 17.48 -5.15
CA ALA A 207 -4.31 17.45 -3.87
C ALA A 207 -2.83 17.87 -4.00
N VAL A 208 -2.39 18.75 -3.12
CA VAL A 208 -0.98 18.98 -2.82
C VAL A 208 -0.60 18.01 -1.70
N LEU A 209 0.16 16.98 -2.06
CA LEU A 209 0.63 16.04 -1.05
C LEU A 209 1.77 16.68 -0.24
N VAL A 210 1.80 16.34 1.05
CA VAL A 210 2.97 16.51 1.90
C VAL A 210 3.26 15.13 2.45
N ASP A 211 4.16 14.41 1.78
CA ASP A 211 4.39 13.02 2.16
C ASP A 211 4.99 12.90 3.56
N HIS A 212 4.73 11.77 4.20
CA HIS A 212 5.25 11.49 5.53
C HIS A 212 5.94 10.13 5.60
N LEU A 213 6.79 9.98 6.60
CA LEU A 213 7.59 8.79 6.83
C LEU A 213 6.70 7.56 7.10
N ILE A 214 7.26 6.39 6.79
CA ILE A 214 6.73 5.09 7.21
C ILE A 214 6.73 4.99 8.75
N PRO A 215 5.90 4.12 9.36
CA PRO A 215 6.03 3.84 10.79
C PRO A 215 7.45 3.36 11.14
N PRO A 216 7.87 3.48 12.41
CA PRO A 216 9.07 2.80 12.87
C PRO A 216 8.97 1.30 12.58
N MET A 217 10.07 0.73 12.10
CA MET A 217 10.16 -0.68 11.71
C MET A 217 11.17 -1.37 12.61
N ALA A 218 10.89 -2.61 12.98
CA ALA A 218 11.80 -3.47 13.71
C ALA A 218 11.67 -4.93 13.22
N ARG A 219 12.68 -5.73 13.55
CA ARG A 219 12.63 -7.18 13.38
C ARG A 219 11.53 -7.77 14.27
N ALA A 220 10.77 -8.74 13.78
CA ALA A 220 9.63 -9.31 14.52
C ALA A 220 10.06 -10.03 15.81
N GLU A 221 11.23 -10.66 15.80
CA GLU A 221 11.75 -11.50 16.88
C GLU A 221 10.84 -12.71 17.21
N THR A 222 11.32 -13.59 18.08
CA THR A 222 10.54 -14.74 18.59
C THR A 222 9.89 -14.42 19.92
N TYR A 223 8.72 -15.00 20.19
CA TYR A 223 8.05 -14.92 21.50
C TYR A 223 7.32 -16.21 21.85
N GLY A 224 6.97 -16.39 23.13
CA GLY A 224 6.13 -17.50 23.59
C GLY A 224 6.63 -18.87 23.14
N ASP A 225 5.74 -19.65 22.53
CA ASP A 225 6.06 -20.99 22.00
C ASP A 225 7.06 -21.02 20.85
N ILE A 226 7.12 -19.95 20.04
CA ILE A 226 8.06 -19.85 18.93
C ILE A 226 9.49 -19.77 19.47
N ALA A 227 9.72 -18.97 20.52
CA ALA A 227 11.01 -18.90 21.20
C ALA A 227 11.38 -20.22 21.91
N ARG A 228 10.38 -20.96 22.42
CA ARG A 228 10.61 -22.31 22.99
C ARG A 228 11.01 -23.31 21.91
N LEU A 229 10.38 -23.24 20.73
CA LEU A 229 10.72 -24.10 19.60
C LEU A 229 12.15 -23.84 19.14
N GLU A 230 12.55 -22.57 19.04
CA GLU A 230 13.92 -22.19 18.71
C GLU A 230 14.95 -22.86 19.64
N GLN A 231 14.72 -22.82 20.96
CA GLN A 231 15.59 -23.47 21.94
C GLN A 231 15.67 -24.98 21.76
N LEU A 232 14.55 -25.64 21.41
CA LEU A 232 14.53 -27.08 21.17
C LEU A 232 15.25 -27.47 19.88
N LEU A 233 15.23 -26.61 18.85
CA LEU A 233 15.99 -26.83 17.60
C LEU A 233 17.50 -26.72 17.87
N ASP A 234 17.93 -25.75 18.65
CA ASP A 234 19.34 -25.62 19.07
C ASP A 234 19.77 -26.83 19.92
N GLU A 235 18.91 -27.31 20.84
CA GLU A 235 19.18 -28.52 21.62
C GLU A 235 19.24 -29.76 20.72
N HIS A 236 18.36 -29.88 19.73
CA HIS A 236 18.38 -30.97 18.75
C HIS A 236 19.69 -31.00 17.98
N ALA A 237 20.16 -29.86 17.45
CA ALA A 237 21.43 -29.78 16.72
C ALA A 237 22.63 -30.22 17.59
N ASN A 238 22.65 -29.81 18.86
CA ASN A 238 23.67 -30.23 19.82
C ASN A 238 23.61 -31.74 20.11
N ILE A 239 22.41 -32.29 20.31
CA ILE A 239 22.20 -33.73 20.55
C ILE A 239 22.60 -34.54 19.31
N ALA A 240 22.26 -34.08 18.11
CA ALA A 240 22.65 -34.73 16.85
C ALA A 240 24.17 -34.86 16.71
N ALA A 241 24.93 -33.86 17.15
CA ALA A 241 26.39 -33.87 17.11
C ALA A 241 27.05 -34.67 18.24
N LEU A 242 26.47 -34.68 19.45
CA LEU A 242 27.14 -35.17 20.67
C LEU A 242 26.58 -36.48 21.22
N ASP A 243 25.28 -36.74 21.12
CA ASP A 243 24.62 -37.91 21.70
C ASP A 243 23.41 -38.36 20.85
N PRO A 244 23.63 -38.92 19.64
CA PRO A 244 22.55 -39.28 18.71
C PRO A 244 21.51 -40.26 19.28
N ALA A 245 21.88 -41.02 20.31
CA ALA A 245 20.97 -41.95 20.99
C ALA A 245 19.78 -41.23 21.66
N LYS A 246 19.89 -39.93 21.92
CA LYS A 246 18.82 -39.10 22.52
C LYS A 246 17.92 -38.39 21.50
N LEU A 247 18.21 -38.49 20.20
CA LEU A 247 17.40 -37.84 19.15
C LEU A 247 15.90 -38.15 19.24
N PRO A 248 15.45 -39.40 19.47
CA PRO A 248 14.02 -39.68 19.57
C PRO A 248 13.31 -38.88 20.67
N ALA A 249 13.99 -38.59 21.79
CA ALA A 249 13.40 -37.86 22.90
C ALA A 249 13.21 -36.36 22.59
N ILE A 250 14.20 -35.71 21.98
CA ILE A 250 14.09 -34.30 21.59
C ILE A 250 13.12 -34.12 20.42
N ARG A 251 13.10 -35.04 19.44
CA ARG A 251 12.10 -35.06 18.36
C ARG A 251 10.66 -35.16 18.90
N GLN A 252 10.43 -35.99 19.92
CA GLN A 252 9.13 -36.08 20.58
C GLN A 252 8.74 -34.78 21.28
N GLN A 253 9.69 -34.09 21.92
CA GLN A 253 9.44 -32.79 22.56
C GLN A 253 9.09 -31.71 21.54
N ILE A 254 9.87 -31.60 20.46
CA ILE A 254 9.61 -30.67 19.34
C ILE A 254 8.22 -30.91 18.77
N TRP A 255 7.88 -32.17 18.43
CA TRP A 255 6.57 -32.49 17.88
C TRP A 255 5.41 -32.17 18.85
N THR A 256 5.60 -32.49 20.13
CA THR A 256 4.60 -32.20 21.16
C THR A 256 4.35 -30.70 21.29
N LEU A 257 5.42 -29.89 21.26
CA LEU A 257 5.33 -28.43 21.28
C LEU A 257 4.59 -27.91 20.05
N MET A 258 5.01 -28.32 18.85
CA MET A 258 4.41 -27.88 17.58
C MET A 258 2.90 -28.16 17.55
N ARG A 259 2.47 -29.37 17.95
CA ARG A 259 1.05 -29.75 18.01
C ARG A 259 0.26 -28.99 19.07
N ALA A 260 0.88 -28.69 20.21
CA ALA A 260 0.24 -27.91 21.27
C ALA A 260 0.06 -26.44 20.85
N ALA A 261 1.06 -25.88 20.17
CA ALA A 261 1.09 -24.49 19.71
C ALA A 261 0.43 -24.26 18.34
N LYS A 262 -0.07 -25.31 17.69
CA LYS A 262 -0.70 -25.30 16.35
C LYS A 262 0.22 -24.97 15.18
N MET A 263 1.54 -25.05 15.37
CA MET A 263 2.53 -24.84 14.31
C MET A 263 2.50 -25.92 13.22
N ASP A 264 1.90 -27.08 13.52
CA ASP A 264 1.59 -28.10 12.51
C ASP A 264 0.65 -27.58 11.42
N HIS A 265 -0.25 -26.64 11.74
CA HIS A 265 -1.08 -25.97 10.74
C HIS A 265 -0.24 -25.00 9.89
N ASP A 266 0.59 -24.18 10.50
CA ASP A 266 1.47 -23.21 9.81
C ASP A 266 2.40 -23.90 8.80
N LEU A 267 2.92 -25.08 9.16
CA LEU A 267 3.86 -25.87 8.35
C LEU A 267 3.18 -26.89 7.43
N GLY A 268 1.85 -26.97 7.43
CA GLY A 268 1.09 -27.91 6.60
C GLY A 268 1.33 -29.38 6.93
N LEU A 269 1.58 -29.71 8.20
CA LEU A 269 1.89 -31.07 8.69
C LEU A 269 0.64 -31.73 9.26
N GLU A 270 -0.03 -32.59 8.48
CA GLU A 270 -1.21 -33.33 8.95
C GLU A 270 -0.87 -34.43 9.97
N GLU A 271 0.26 -35.11 9.75
CA GLU A 271 0.74 -36.23 10.57
C GLU A 271 2.21 -36.05 10.96
N ARG A 272 2.64 -36.78 12.01
CA ARG A 272 4.05 -36.77 12.43
C ARG A 272 4.89 -37.54 11.39
N PRO A 273 5.96 -36.93 10.83
CA PRO A 273 6.90 -37.67 9.98
C PRO A 273 7.54 -38.85 10.72
N GLY A 274 7.91 -39.89 9.97
CA GLY A 274 8.71 -40.99 10.51
C GLY A 274 10.08 -40.50 10.98
N ASP A 275 10.71 -41.22 11.91
CA ASP A 275 11.97 -40.79 12.53
C ASP A 275 13.11 -40.57 11.53
N ASP A 276 13.12 -41.28 10.40
CA ASP A 276 14.12 -41.15 9.33
C ASP A 276 13.94 -39.87 8.49
N SER A 277 12.73 -39.29 8.50
CA SER A 277 12.36 -38.08 7.74
C SER A 277 12.13 -36.86 8.65
N PHE A 278 12.25 -37.04 9.97
CA PHE A 278 11.93 -35.99 10.93
C PHE A 278 12.93 -34.83 10.85
N ASP A 279 14.22 -35.13 10.67
CA ASP A 279 15.25 -34.09 10.61
C ASP A 279 15.16 -33.29 9.30
N ASP A 280 14.74 -33.89 8.19
CA ASP A 280 14.44 -33.16 6.94
C ASP A 280 13.27 -32.19 7.14
N MET A 281 12.25 -32.59 7.90
CA MET A 281 11.15 -31.69 8.28
C MET A 281 11.67 -30.54 9.16
N LEU A 282 12.61 -30.79 10.08
CA LEU A 282 13.20 -29.72 10.89
C LEU A 282 13.94 -28.67 10.06
N LEU A 283 14.54 -29.02 8.92
CA LEU A 283 15.11 -28.03 8.01
C LEU A 283 14.05 -27.05 7.48
N HIS A 284 12.84 -27.54 7.19
CA HIS A 284 11.71 -26.70 6.82
C HIS A 284 11.24 -25.82 7.99
N VAL A 285 11.23 -26.37 9.21
CA VAL A 285 10.90 -25.61 10.43
C VAL A 285 11.92 -24.52 10.72
N ASP A 286 13.22 -24.80 10.56
CA ASP A 286 14.29 -23.82 10.74
C ASP A 286 14.16 -22.66 9.75
N GLY A 287 13.88 -22.94 8.48
CA GLY A 287 13.63 -21.92 7.46
C GLY A 287 12.41 -21.06 7.79
N TRP A 288 11.27 -21.69 8.11
CA TRP A 288 10.05 -20.98 8.53
C TRP A 288 10.29 -20.11 9.77
N LEU A 289 10.96 -20.65 10.79
CA LEU A 289 11.28 -19.93 12.02
C LEU A 289 12.19 -18.73 11.75
N CYS A 290 13.19 -18.91 10.88
CA CYS A 290 14.08 -17.83 10.46
C CYS A 290 13.30 -16.70 9.79
N GLU A 291 12.43 -17.01 8.83
CA GLU A 291 11.63 -16.02 8.11
C GLU A 291 10.70 -15.22 9.03
N ILE A 292 9.92 -15.91 9.88
CA ILE A 292 8.96 -15.22 10.77
C ILE A 292 9.65 -14.40 11.86
N LYS A 293 10.85 -14.81 12.29
CA LYS A 293 11.66 -14.08 13.25
C LYS A 293 12.28 -12.84 12.60
N ASP A 294 12.78 -12.99 11.38
CA ASP A 294 13.59 -11.96 10.73
C ASP A 294 12.76 -10.90 9.98
N VAL A 295 11.50 -11.17 9.66
CA VAL A 295 10.65 -10.24 8.90
C VAL A 295 10.52 -8.87 9.61
N GLN A 296 10.57 -7.80 8.81
CA GLN A 296 10.38 -6.44 9.30
C GLN A 296 8.88 -6.15 9.51
N ILE A 297 8.51 -5.76 10.73
CA ILE A 297 7.17 -5.34 11.10
C ILE A 297 7.18 -3.91 11.64
N ARG A 298 6.00 -3.28 11.69
CA ARG A 298 5.86 -1.96 12.33
C ARG A 298 5.98 -2.10 13.85
N ASP A 299 6.81 -1.27 14.48
CA ASP A 299 6.98 -1.18 15.95
C ASP A 299 6.33 0.11 16.50
N GLY A 300 5.17 0.45 15.95
CA GLY A 300 4.43 1.65 16.29
C GLY A 300 3.78 2.31 15.06
N LEU A 301 3.42 3.58 15.22
CA LEU A 301 2.84 4.41 14.19
C LEU A 301 3.66 5.68 14.00
N HIS A 302 3.67 6.21 12.78
CA HIS A 302 4.28 7.51 12.52
C HIS A 302 3.46 8.63 13.16
N ILE A 303 4.15 9.65 13.65
CA ILE A 303 3.56 10.89 14.12
C ILE A 303 4.10 12.01 13.22
N LEU A 304 3.23 12.71 12.50
CA LEU A 304 3.61 13.72 11.51
C LEU A 304 4.59 14.75 12.11
N GLY A 305 5.74 14.95 11.47
CA GLY A 305 6.81 15.85 11.91
C GLY A 305 7.72 15.28 13.00
N GLN A 306 7.49 14.05 13.49
CA GLN A 306 8.34 13.43 14.50
C GLN A 306 9.36 12.50 13.85
N THR A 307 10.64 12.85 14.00
CA THR A 307 11.74 12.00 13.53
C THR A 307 11.95 10.84 14.50
N PRO A 308 12.20 9.60 14.02
CA PRO A 308 12.65 8.50 14.86
C PRO A 308 13.93 8.88 15.63
N SER A 309 14.07 8.39 16.85
CA SER A 309 15.25 8.67 17.70
C SER A 309 15.59 7.47 18.57
N GLY A 310 16.86 7.34 18.98
CA GLY A 310 17.28 6.24 19.85
C GLY A 310 17.16 4.89 19.15
N SER A 311 16.54 3.90 19.81
CA SER A 311 16.36 2.56 19.24
C SER A 311 15.53 2.57 17.96
N ALA A 312 14.44 3.34 17.89
CA ALA A 312 13.60 3.41 16.71
C ALA A 312 14.32 3.98 15.47
N GLU A 313 15.28 4.89 15.67
CA GLU A 313 16.16 5.35 14.57
C GLU A 313 17.11 4.25 14.12
N LEU A 314 17.75 3.57 15.08
CA LEU A 314 18.66 2.46 14.81
C LEU A 314 17.97 1.32 14.05
N ASP A 315 16.80 0.89 14.53
CA ASP A 315 16.01 -0.19 13.95
C ASP A 315 15.54 0.16 12.52
N LEU A 316 15.12 1.41 12.30
CA LEU A 316 14.75 1.85 10.97
C LEU A 316 15.95 1.94 10.01
N VAL A 317 17.11 2.43 10.46
CA VAL A 317 18.34 2.46 9.65
C VAL A 317 18.80 1.05 9.32
N LEU A 318 18.73 0.11 10.28
CA LEU A 318 18.98 -1.32 10.04
C LEU A 318 18.07 -1.87 8.93
N ALA A 319 16.76 -1.62 9.04
CA ALA A 319 15.78 -2.10 8.06
C ALA A 319 16.04 -1.53 6.66
N ILE A 320 16.42 -0.25 6.55
CA ILE A 320 16.76 0.38 5.27
C ILE A 320 18.01 -0.25 4.64
N LEU A 321 19.05 -0.47 5.45
CA LEU A 321 20.35 -0.97 4.98
C LEU A 321 20.38 -2.48 4.75
N ARG A 322 19.33 -3.22 5.12
CA ARG A 322 19.20 -4.64 4.79
C ARG A 322 19.10 -4.87 3.28
N ALA A 323 18.40 -3.98 2.56
CA ALA A 323 18.24 -4.11 1.11
C ALA A 323 19.49 -3.65 0.34
N ARG A 324 19.70 -4.21 -0.86
CA ARG A 324 20.62 -3.64 -1.87
C ARG A 324 20.18 -2.24 -2.24
N GLN A 325 21.11 -1.28 -2.28
CA GLN A 325 20.82 0.12 -2.57
C GLN A 325 21.04 0.44 -4.04
N LEU A 326 20.04 1.07 -4.66
CA LEU A 326 20.16 1.70 -5.96
C LEU A 326 20.05 3.21 -5.77
N PHE A 327 21.18 3.90 -5.71
CA PHE A 327 21.22 5.33 -5.40
C PHE A 327 21.79 6.16 -6.55
N GLY A 328 21.09 7.24 -6.91
CA GLY A 328 21.47 8.12 -8.02
C GLY A 328 21.47 7.47 -9.42
N GLY A 329 21.08 6.19 -9.54
CA GLY A 329 21.20 5.43 -10.78
C GLY A 329 22.64 5.03 -11.14
N GLU A 330 23.59 5.24 -10.23
CA GLU A 330 25.03 5.02 -10.45
C GLU A 330 25.69 4.26 -9.28
N GLN A 331 25.25 4.51 -8.04
CA GLN A 331 25.78 3.84 -6.87
C GLN A 331 24.97 2.57 -6.58
N HIS A 332 25.69 1.44 -6.62
CA HIS A 332 25.19 0.13 -6.22
C HIS A 332 25.94 -0.29 -4.96
N LEU A 333 25.22 -0.39 -3.85
CA LEU A 333 25.75 -0.93 -2.59
C LEU A 333 24.99 -2.22 -2.25
N PRO A 334 25.68 -3.28 -1.79
CA PRO A 334 25.00 -4.45 -1.27
C PRO A 334 24.25 -4.10 0.03
N GLY A 335 23.40 -5.02 0.48
CA GLY A 335 22.84 -4.94 1.83
C GLY A 335 23.93 -5.05 2.88
N LEU A 336 23.72 -4.47 4.08
CA LEU A 336 24.68 -4.54 5.18
C LEU A 336 24.97 -5.97 5.60
N ARG A 337 23.93 -6.83 5.65
CA ARG A 337 24.11 -8.24 6.01
C ARG A 337 24.69 -9.07 4.87
N GLU A 338 24.44 -8.70 3.61
CA GLU A 338 25.15 -9.29 2.46
C GLU A 338 26.66 -9.02 2.55
N ALA A 339 27.05 -7.79 2.88
CA ALA A 339 28.45 -7.44 3.12
C ALA A 339 29.05 -8.15 4.35
N LEU A 340 28.21 -8.61 5.28
CA LEU A 340 28.61 -9.44 6.42
C LEU A 340 28.63 -10.94 6.11
N GLY A 341 28.28 -11.33 4.87
CA GLY A 341 28.43 -12.70 4.37
C GLY A 341 27.14 -13.46 4.08
N LEU A 342 25.95 -12.86 4.28
CA LEU A 342 24.68 -13.50 3.89
C LEU A 342 24.44 -13.42 2.37
N ALA A 343 23.68 -14.37 1.84
CA ALA A 343 23.21 -14.36 0.46
C ALA A 343 21.96 -13.47 0.26
N GLU A 344 21.08 -13.43 1.26
CA GLU A 344 19.77 -12.75 1.27
C GLU A 344 18.84 -13.21 0.13
N ASP A 345 18.99 -14.46 -0.31
CA ASP A 345 18.20 -15.10 -1.37
C ASP A 345 17.23 -16.18 -0.84
N GLY A 346 17.13 -16.30 0.48
CA GLY A 346 16.29 -17.29 1.18
C GLY A 346 17.00 -18.62 1.47
N SER A 347 18.28 -18.76 1.13
CA SER A 347 19.06 -19.98 1.40
C SER A 347 19.94 -19.92 2.65
N ASP A 348 20.05 -18.75 3.30
CA ASP A 348 20.86 -18.57 4.51
C ASP A 348 20.30 -19.35 5.70
N ASP A 349 21.19 -19.93 6.51
CA ASP A 349 20.78 -20.66 7.71
C ASP A 349 20.40 -19.71 8.86
N ARG A 350 19.46 -20.16 9.71
CA ARG A 350 18.91 -19.35 10.81
C ARG A 350 19.99 -18.77 11.73
N ALA A 351 21.00 -19.56 12.08
CA ALA A 351 22.02 -19.15 13.04
C ALA A 351 22.97 -18.07 12.47
N THR A 352 23.33 -18.18 11.18
CA THR A 352 24.14 -17.14 10.52
C THR A 352 23.35 -15.85 10.30
N VAL A 353 22.05 -15.94 10.00
CA VAL A 353 21.16 -14.77 9.90
C VAL A 353 21.14 -13.99 11.22
N ASP A 354 20.95 -14.67 12.35
CA ASP A 354 20.97 -14.03 13.67
C ASP A 354 22.34 -13.41 14.01
N ALA A 355 23.43 -14.10 13.70
CA ALA A 355 24.77 -13.60 13.94
C ALA A 355 25.07 -12.34 13.10
N ALA A 356 24.68 -12.34 11.83
CA ALA A 356 24.85 -11.21 10.92
C ALA A 356 23.98 -10.01 11.35
N GLU A 357 22.72 -10.24 11.75
CA GLU A 357 21.83 -9.20 12.28
C GLU A 357 22.39 -8.57 13.57
N ALA A 358 22.84 -9.39 14.52
CA ALA A 358 23.45 -8.89 15.76
C ALA A 358 24.72 -8.06 15.47
N ARG A 359 25.54 -8.49 14.51
CA ARG A 359 26.74 -7.76 14.10
C ARG A 359 26.40 -6.45 13.40
N ALA A 360 25.45 -6.46 12.47
CA ALA A 360 24.94 -5.26 11.79
C ALA A 360 24.43 -4.23 12.82
N ARG A 361 23.62 -4.68 13.78
CA ARG A 361 23.09 -3.85 14.87
C ARG A 361 24.21 -3.25 15.71
N GLN A 362 25.22 -4.04 16.09
CA GLN A 362 26.36 -3.56 16.87
C GLN A 362 27.12 -2.45 16.13
N MET A 363 27.37 -2.62 14.83
CA MET A 363 28.11 -1.64 14.03
C MET A 363 27.34 -0.33 13.85
N LEU A 364 26.03 -0.40 13.57
CA LEU A 364 25.20 0.80 13.45
C LEU A 364 24.95 1.49 14.79
N ALA A 365 24.82 0.74 15.89
CA ALA A 365 24.75 1.33 17.23
C ALA A 365 26.04 2.07 17.59
N ALA A 366 27.21 1.51 17.23
CA ALA A 366 28.49 2.19 17.40
C ALA A 366 28.55 3.48 16.57
N LEU A 367 28.07 3.46 15.33
CA LEU A 367 28.01 4.65 14.46
C LEU A 367 27.04 5.69 15.01
N GLN A 368 25.84 5.30 15.45
CA GLN A 368 24.87 6.18 16.10
C GLN A 368 25.46 6.85 17.35
N ALA A 369 26.24 6.12 18.16
CA ALA A 369 26.90 6.66 19.34
C ALA A 369 27.96 7.74 19.03
N THR A 370 28.46 7.79 17.79
CA THR A 370 29.32 8.89 17.31
C THR A 370 28.54 10.13 16.84
N GLY A 371 27.20 10.07 16.86
CA GLY A 371 26.34 11.07 16.22
C GLY A 371 26.24 10.90 14.71
N TRP A 372 26.38 9.66 14.22
CA TRP A 372 26.41 9.33 12.79
C TRP A 372 27.55 10.05 12.03
N ASP A 373 28.73 10.15 12.62
CA ASP A 373 29.88 10.82 12.01
C ASP A 373 30.57 9.90 10.98
N ALA A 374 30.43 10.24 9.70
CA ALA A 374 31.05 9.49 8.60
C ALA A 374 32.59 9.43 8.68
N ALA A 375 33.25 10.40 9.31
CA ALA A 375 34.70 10.41 9.50
C ALA A 375 35.16 9.36 10.51
N ARG A 376 34.26 8.87 11.37
CA ARG A 376 34.54 7.90 12.44
C ARG A 376 34.19 6.46 12.08
N VAL A 377 33.79 6.20 10.82
CA VAL A 377 33.51 4.84 10.33
C VAL A 377 34.72 3.92 10.44
N GLU A 378 35.94 4.45 10.24
CA GLU A 378 37.19 3.69 10.35
C GLU A 378 37.51 3.25 11.78
N GLU A 379 36.89 3.86 12.80
CA GLU A 379 36.97 3.40 14.19
C GLU A 379 36.12 2.15 14.44
N ILE A 380 35.13 1.88 13.57
CA ILE A 380 34.16 0.78 13.69
C ILE A 380 34.59 -0.40 12.83
N THR A 381 35.06 -0.14 11.62
CA THR A 381 35.51 -1.16 10.68
C THR A 381 36.48 -0.60 9.64
N ASP A 382 37.51 -1.39 9.32
CA ASP A 382 38.43 -1.18 8.21
C ASP A 382 38.06 -2.03 6.98
N ASP A 383 36.95 -2.77 7.04
CA ASP A 383 36.51 -3.64 5.96
C ASP A 383 36.03 -2.79 4.76
N PRO A 384 36.67 -2.94 3.58
CA PRO A 384 36.32 -2.17 2.38
C PRO A 384 34.93 -2.50 1.82
N ALA A 385 34.32 -3.63 2.18
CA ALA A 385 32.95 -3.98 1.81
C ALA A 385 31.91 -3.32 2.72
N ILE A 386 32.23 -3.12 4.01
CA ILE A 386 31.27 -2.63 5.02
C ILE A 386 31.38 -1.11 5.21
N ALA A 387 32.59 -0.56 5.24
CA ALA A 387 32.81 0.87 5.49
C ALA A 387 32.03 1.79 4.52
N PRO A 388 31.90 1.51 3.21
CA PRO A 388 31.07 2.32 2.31
C PRO A 388 29.59 2.35 2.70
N ILE A 389 29.04 1.25 3.22
CA ILE A 389 27.63 1.14 3.63
C ILE A 389 27.38 1.98 4.89
N LEU A 390 28.30 1.92 5.86
CA LEU A 390 28.23 2.76 7.06
C LEU A 390 28.39 4.25 6.74
N ARG A 391 29.29 4.61 5.81
CA ARG A 391 29.39 5.99 5.31
C ARG A 391 28.11 6.43 4.60
N PHE A 392 27.52 5.57 3.78
CA PHE A 392 26.23 5.84 3.12
C PHE A 392 25.10 6.06 4.15
N ALA A 393 25.06 5.29 5.23
CA ALA A 393 24.13 5.50 6.34
C ALA A 393 24.26 6.91 6.93
N ALA A 394 25.49 7.31 7.26
CA ALA A 394 25.80 8.61 7.86
C ALA A 394 25.61 9.81 6.90
N GLN A 395 25.89 9.64 5.61
CA GLN A 395 25.90 10.73 4.63
C GLN A 395 24.56 10.90 3.91
N GLU A 396 23.80 9.83 3.70
CA GLU A 396 22.57 9.85 2.93
C GLU A 396 21.35 9.47 3.77
N VAL A 397 21.35 8.29 4.41
CA VAL A 397 20.15 7.77 5.08
C VAL A 397 19.73 8.66 6.25
N VAL A 398 20.63 8.90 7.20
CA VAL A 398 20.32 9.64 8.44
C VAL A 398 20.00 11.12 8.17
N PRO A 399 20.76 11.87 7.35
CA PRO A 399 20.42 13.26 7.03
C PRO A 399 19.07 13.39 6.32
N ARG A 400 18.71 12.42 5.47
CA ARG A 400 17.40 12.41 4.81
C ARG A 400 16.28 12.03 5.77
N LEU A 401 16.50 11.09 6.70
CA LEU A 401 15.55 10.78 7.77
C LEU A 401 15.30 12.00 8.66
N ALA A 402 16.33 12.80 8.98
CA ALA A 402 16.19 14.03 9.74
C ALA A 402 15.26 15.06 9.07
N GLY A 403 15.08 15.00 7.74
CA GLY A 403 14.12 15.83 7.01
C GLY A 403 12.66 15.59 7.39
N THR A 404 12.34 14.46 8.04
CA THR A 404 11.02 14.12 8.62
C THR A 404 10.53 15.20 9.58
N ALA A 405 11.44 15.86 10.31
CA ALA A 405 11.09 16.97 11.20
C ALA A 405 10.36 18.13 10.48
N GLY A 406 10.59 18.30 9.17
CA GLY A 406 10.00 19.35 8.36
C GLY A 406 8.61 19.05 7.80
N GLU A 407 8.03 17.88 8.03
CA GLU A 407 6.73 17.50 7.44
C GLU A 407 5.60 18.50 7.77
N ILE A 408 5.48 18.92 9.03
CA ILE A 408 4.46 19.90 9.44
C ILE A 408 4.77 21.29 8.86
N ASP A 409 6.05 21.68 8.78
CA ASP A 409 6.43 22.95 8.17
C ASP A 409 6.02 23.00 6.70
N GLN A 410 6.07 21.87 6.00
CA GLN A 410 5.61 21.79 4.61
C GLN A 410 4.09 21.90 4.49
N VAL A 411 3.32 21.40 5.48
CA VAL A 411 1.88 21.66 5.58
C VAL A 411 1.61 23.16 5.77
N LEU A 412 2.36 23.84 6.66
CA LEU A 412 2.25 25.30 6.83
C LEU A 412 2.59 26.06 5.55
N ARG A 413 3.69 25.67 4.87
CA ARG A 413 4.08 26.27 3.58
C ARG A 413 2.99 26.09 2.53
N ALA A 414 2.30 24.96 2.52
CA ALA A 414 1.20 24.70 1.59
C ALA A 414 -0.02 25.56 1.91
N LEU A 415 -0.35 25.74 3.19
CA LEU A 415 -1.41 26.66 3.64
C LEU A 415 -1.09 28.13 3.27
N ASP A 416 0.20 28.50 3.26
CA ASP A 416 0.73 29.78 2.80
C ASP A 416 0.72 29.93 1.25
N GLY A 417 0.26 28.92 0.50
CA GLY A 417 0.25 28.93 -0.96
C GLY A 417 1.65 28.84 -1.60
N ARG A 418 2.65 28.34 -0.88
CA ARG A 418 4.03 28.21 -1.38
C ARG A 418 4.20 26.91 -2.17
N TYR A 419 5.21 26.91 -3.04
CA TYR A 419 5.63 25.71 -3.76
C TYR A 419 6.17 24.65 -2.78
N ILE A 420 5.58 23.45 -2.84
CA ILE A 420 6.04 22.26 -2.15
C ILE A 420 6.87 21.43 -3.14
N ALA A 421 8.12 21.15 -2.76
CA ALA A 421 9.05 20.43 -3.61
C ALA A 421 8.54 19.02 -3.88
N ALA A 422 8.65 18.58 -5.13
CA ALA A 422 8.36 17.20 -5.50
C ALA A 422 9.55 16.27 -5.20
N GLY A 423 9.28 14.97 -5.09
CA GLY A 423 10.28 13.92 -4.90
C GLY A 423 9.75 12.57 -5.35
N PRO A 424 10.59 11.54 -5.50
CA PRO A 424 10.11 10.20 -5.79
C PRO A 424 9.37 9.61 -4.58
N SER A 425 8.42 8.74 -4.85
CA SER A 425 7.68 7.93 -3.87
C SER A 425 8.11 6.47 -3.91
N GLY A 426 7.92 5.73 -2.82
CA GLY A 426 8.25 4.31 -2.74
C GLY A 426 8.61 3.87 -1.33
N SER A 427 8.98 2.60 -1.17
CA SER A 427 9.43 2.09 0.13
C SER A 427 10.92 2.38 0.32
N PRO A 428 11.33 3.11 1.37
CA PRO A 428 12.75 3.27 1.69
C PRO A 428 13.41 1.94 2.09
N LEU A 429 12.61 0.92 2.43
CA LEU A 429 13.07 -0.44 2.77
C LEU A 429 13.38 -1.32 1.54
N ARG A 430 13.15 -0.82 0.32
CA ARG A 430 13.42 -1.54 -0.94
C ARG A 430 14.61 -0.94 -1.70
N GLY A 431 15.60 -0.43 -0.98
CA GLY A 431 16.80 0.14 -1.59
C GLY A 431 16.60 1.49 -2.28
N LEU A 432 15.50 2.19 -1.98
CA LEU A 432 15.11 3.47 -2.59
C LEU A 432 15.26 4.64 -1.61
N VAL A 433 16.47 4.89 -1.12
CA VAL A 433 16.73 5.97 -0.14
C VAL A 433 16.41 7.38 -0.68
N ASN A 434 16.36 7.56 -2.00
CA ASN A 434 16.00 8.83 -2.63
C ASN A 434 14.53 9.26 -2.39
N VAL A 435 13.67 8.34 -1.91
CA VAL A 435 12.30 8.67 -1.45
C VAL A 435 12.32 9.44 -0.12
N LEU A 436 13.47 9.54 0.53
CA LEU A 436 13.72 10.46 1.65
C LEU A 436 14.48 11.71 1.17
N PRO A 437 14.32 12.87 1.81
CA PRO A 437 13.46 13.14 2.97
C PRO A 437 11.96 13.15 2.62
N THR A 438 11.10 13.05 3.63
CA THR A 438 9.65 13.28 3.50
C THR A 438 9.32 14.78 3.59
N GLY A 439 8.04 15.15 3.58
CA GLY A 439 7.57 16.53 3.47
C GLY A 439 7.48 17.03 2.02
N ARG A 440 7.35 16.13 1.04
CA ARG A 440 7.38 16.44 -0.39
C ARG A 440 6.05 16.13 -1.07
N ASN A 441 5.79 16.82 -2.18
CA ASN A 441 4.64 16.55 -3.03
C ASN A 441 5.00 15.49 -4.07
N PHE A 442 5.11 14.22 -3.65
CA PHE A 442 5.76 13.19 -4.46
C PHE A 442 5.19 13.01 -5.87
N TYR A 443 6.01 12.48 -6.77
CA TYR A 443 5.64 11.89 -8.05
C TYR A 443 5.92 10.39 -8.04
N SER A 444 5.29 9.64 -8.95
CA SER A 444 5.45 8.20 -9.08
C SER A 444 6.48 7.84 -10.16
N VAL A 445 6.04 7.30 -11.32
CA VAL A 445 6.92 6.75 -12.36
C VAL A 445 6.46 7.17 -13.76
N ASP A 446 7.32 7.05 -14.78
CA ASP A 446 6.88 7.12 -16.17
C ASP A 446 6.08 5.86 -16.50
N PRO A 447 4.74 5.95 -16.74
CA PRO A 447 3.92 4.77 -17.01
C PRO A 447 4.27 4.05 -18.32
N LYS A 448 5.07 4.65 -19.21
CA LYS A 448 5.55 4.03 -20.45
C LYS A 448 6.86 3.26 -20.28
N ALA A 449 7.51 3.35 -19.12
CA ALA A 449 8.77 2.67 -18.82
C ALA A 449 8.56 1.40 -17.97
N MET A 450 7.34 0.85 -17.96
CA MET A 450 7.00 -0.34 -17.19
C MET A 450 6.61 -1.53 -18.09
N PRO A 451 7.05 -2.76 -17.79
CA PRO A 451 7.98 -3.08 -16.71
C PRO A 451 9.40 -2.56 -17.02
N SER A 452 10.15 -2.19 -15.99
CA SER A 452 11.59 -1.92 -16.13
C SER A 452 12.36 -3.22 -16.41
N ARG A 453 13.64 -3.13 -16.82
CA ARG A 453 14.49 -4.33 -17.00
C ARG A 453 14.70 -5.12 -15.70
N LEU A 454 14.87 -4.43 -14.57
CA LEU A 454 14.99 -5.06 -13.25
C LEU A 454 13.66 -5.74 -12.85
N ALA A 455 12.54 -5.05 -13.06
CA ALA A 455 11.22 -5.62 -12.81
C ALA A 455 10.93 -6.85 -13.69
N TRP A 456 11.47 -6.87 -14.92
CA TRP A 456 11.40 -8.06 -15.78
C TRP A 456 12.12 -9.26 -15.18
N GLU A 457 13.35 -9.09 -14.68
CA GLU A 457 14.10 -10.16 -14.02
C GLU A 457 13.34 -10.69 -12.79
N THR A 458 12.82 -9.78 -11.95
CA THR A 458 12.01 -10.15 -10.78
C THR A 458 10.72 -10.86 -11.18
N GLY A 459 9.98 -10.37 -12.17
CA GLY A 459 8.74 -11.00 -12.63
C GLY A 459 8.94 -12.37 -13.25
N VAL A 460 10.07 -12.61 -13.94
CA VAL A 460 10.45 -13.96 -14.42
C VAL A 460 10.70 -14.90 -13.24
N ALA A 461 11.48 -14.45 -12.23
CA ALA A 461 11.73 -15.25 -11.03
C ALA A 461 10.44 -15.58 -10.26
N MET A 462 9.50 -14.63 -10.17
CA MET A 462 8.18 -14.84 -9.56
C MET A 462 7.37 -15.90 -10.33
N ALA A 463 7.31 -15.79 -11.66
CA ALA A 463 6.61 -16.75 -12.50
C ALA A 463 7.21 -18.16 -12.37
N ASP A 464 8.53 -18.28 -12.42
CA ASP A 464 9.21 -19.57 -12.30
C ASP A 464 9.01 -20.20 -10.91
N SER A 465 9.08 -19.39 -9.84
CA SER A 465 8.81 -19.84 -8.47
C SER A 465 7.37 -20.35 -8.30
N LEU A 466 6.38 -19.59 -8.80
CA LEU A 466 4.98 -19.99 -8.78
C LEU A 466 4.76 -21.33 -9.49
N LEU A 467 5.32 -21.46 -10.70
CA LEU A 467 5.17 -22.67 -11.51
C LEU A 467 5.90 -23.87 -10.92
N ALA A 468 7.09 -23.67 -10.37
CA ALA A 468 7.85 -24.71 -9.67
C ALA A 468 7.06 -25.22 -8.45
N ARG A 469 6.50 -24.31 -7.65
CA ARG A 469 5.66 -24.66 -6.49
C ARG A 469 4.43 -25.46 -6.91
N TYR A 470 3.66 -24.98 -7.88
CA TYR A 470 2.47 -25.70 -8.36
C TYR A 470 2.82 -27.09 -8.89
N ARG A 471 3.92 -27.21 -9.63
CA ARG A 471 4.34 -28.50 -10.18
C ARG A 471 4.84 -29.47 -9.10
N ALA A 472 5.48 -28.97 -8.04
CA ALA A 472 5.83 -29.79 -6.88
C ALA A 472 4.57 -30.35 -6.18
N ASP A 473 3.53 -29.53 -6.04
CA ASP A 473 2.30 -29.89 -5.34
C ASP A 473 1.37 -30.80 -6.17
N TYR A 474 1.33 -30.64 -7.51
CA TYR A 474 0.33 -31.30 -8.37
C TYR A 474 0.91 -32.14 -9.53
N GLY A 475 2.23 -32.11 -9.75
CA GLY A 475 2.92 -32.92 -10.76
C GLY A 475 2.79 -32.45 -12.22
N ASP A 476 1.97 -31.46 -12.52
CA ASP A 476 1.76 -30.88 -13.86
C ASP A 476 1.78 -29.33 -13.80
N TRP A 477 1.81 -28.68 -14.96
CA TRP A 477 1.71 -27.22 -15.07
C TRP A 477 0.27 -26.73 -14.84
N PRO A 478 0.08 -25.57 -14.18
CA PRO A 478 -1.25 -24.98 -14.08
C PRO A 478 -1.73 -24.57 -15.48
N ARG A 479 -3.00 -24.86 -15.78
CA ARG A 479 -3.60 -24.50 -17.07
C ARG A 479 -3.86 -23.00 -17.18
N SER A 480 -4.19 -22.36 -16.06
CA SER A 480 -4.35 -20.91 -15.97
C SER A 480 -3.96 -20.40 -14.59
N VAL A 481 -3.43 -19.16 -14.53
CA VAL A 481 -3.15 -18.42 -13.29
C VAL A 481 -4.06 -17.19 -13.20
N GLY A 482 -4.59 -16.92 -12.01
CA GLY A 482 -5.35 -15.69 -11.72
C GLY A 482 -4.50 -14.70 -10.93
N LEU A 483 -4.29 -13.49 -11.45
CA LEU A 483 -3.42 -12.48 -10.83
C LEU A 483 -4.16 -11.14 -10.62
N SER A 484 -4.00 -10.54 -9.45
CA SER A 484 -4.56 -9.22 -9.14
C SER A 484 -3.48 -8.13 -9.25
N ALA A 485 -3.60 -7.23 -10.22
CA ALA A 485 -2.63 -6.18 -10.49
C ALA A 485 -3.09 -4.82 -9.93
N TRP A 486 -2.25 -4.22 -9.09
CA TRP A 486 -2.53 -2.96 -8.40
C TRP A 486 -1.59 -1.85 -8.87
N GLY A 487 -2.12 -0.65 -9.12
CA GLY A 487 -1.30 0.46 -9.57
C GLY A 487 -0.23 0.88 -8.53
N THR A 488 -0.54 0.76 -7.23
CA THR A 488 0.44 1.06 -6.17
C THR A 488 1.61 0.06 -6.16
N SER A 489 1.37 -1.22 -6.44
CA SER A 489 2.43 -2.23 -6.61
C SER A 489 3.32 -1.90 -7.79
N ALA A 490 2.72 -1.64 -8.97
CA ALA A 490 3.47 -1.28 -10.17
C ALA A 490 4.33 -0.01 -9.99
N MET A 491 3.85 1.00 -9.24
CA MET A 491 4.64 2.20 -8.94
C MET A 491 5.79 1.94 -7.96
N ARG A 492 5.62 1.01 -7.00
CA ARG A 492 6.67 0.67 -6.02
C ARG A 492 7.78 -0.19 -6.62
N THR A 493 7.45 -1.03 -7.59
CA THR A 493 8.38 -2.03 -8.14
C THR A 493 8.81 -1.74 -9.57
N SER A 494 8.24 -0.72 -10.21
CA SER A 494 8.39 -0.47 -11.65
C SER A 494 7.87 -1.62 -12.53
N GLY A 495 6.96 -2.45 -12.01
CA GLY A 495 6.13 -3.36 -12.81
C GLY A 495 6.34 -4.86 -12.63
N ASP A 496 6.74 -5.36 -11.45
CA ASP A 496 6.93 -6.80 -11.20
C ASP A 496 5.70 -7.65 -11.61
N ASP A 497 4.49 -7.30 -11.14
CA ASP A 497 3.24 -7.99 -11.49
C ASP A 497 3.00 -8.04 -13.01
N ILE A 498 3.42 -6.99 -13.73
CA ILE A 498 3.25 -6.89 -15.19
C ILE A 498 4.23 -7.85 -15.88
N ALA A 499 5.48 -7.87 -15.41
CA ALA A 499 6.50 -8.77 -15.89
C ALA A 499 6.15 -10.24 -15.62
N GLU A 500 5.58 -10.56 -14.46
CA GLU A 500 5.13 -11.92 -14.12
C GLU A 500 4.07 -12.42 -15.11
N VAL A 501 3.06 -11.60 -15.43
CA VAL A 501 2.05 -11.94 -16.44
C VAL A 501 2.71 -12.20 -17.80
N LEU A 502 3.61 -11.31 -18.25
CA LEU A 502 4.32 -11.46 -19.51
C LEU A 502 5.20 -12.72 -19.54
N ALA A 503 5.87 -13.04 -18.44
CA ALA A 503 6.70 -14.23 -18.29
C ALA A 503 5.87 -15.53 -18.33
N LEU A 504 4.72 -15.57 -17.66
CA LEU A 504 3.80 -16.71 -17.71
C LEU A 504 3.33 -17.02 -19.15
N LEU A 505 2.97 -15.96 -19.90
CA LEU A 505 2.60 -16.02 -21.32
C LEU A 505 3.78 -16.38 -22.25
N GLY A 506 5.03 -16.20 -21.77
CA GLY A 506 6.23 -16.36 -22.57
C GLY A 506 6.43 -15.23 -23.58
N VAL A 507 6.18 -13.99 -23.16
CA VAL A 507 6.33 -12.77 -23.96
C VAL A 507 7.35 -11.85 -23.30
N ARG A 508 8.36 -11.41 -24.06
CA ARG A 508 9.41 -10.49 -23.61
C ARG A 508 9.06 -9.05 -24.00
N PRO A 509 9.10 -8.08 -23.07
CA PRO A 509 9.02 -6.67 -23.43
C PRO A 509 10.28 -6.22 -24.18
N VAL A 510 10.10 -5.28 -25.10
CA VAL A 510 11.18 -4.65 -25.87
C VAL A 510 11.31 -3.20 -25.44
N TRP A 511 12.51 -2.78 -25.06
CA TRP A 511 12.79 -1.42 -24.59
C TRP A 511 13.53 -0.58 -25.63
N ASP A 512 13.21 0.70 -25.68
CA ASP A 512 14.10 1.72 -26.23
C ASP A 512 15.19 2.05 -25.20
N ASP A 513 16.46 1.90 -25.55
CA ASP A 513 17.57 2.06 -24.60
C ASP A 513 17.75 3.51 -24.13
N ALA A 514 17.42 4.49 -24.97
CA ALA A 514 17.60 5.90 -24.64
C ALA A 514 16.54 6.38 -23.64
N SER A 515 15.26 6.11 -23.92
CA SER A 515 14.16 6.54 -23.05
C SER A 515 13.79 5.51 -21.98
N ARG A 516 14.34 4.30 -22.04
CA ARG A 516 13.97 3.13 -21.21
C ARG A 516 12.49 2.74 -21.29
N ARG A 517 11.79 3.18 -22.34
CA ARG A 517 10.35 2.92 -22.51
C ARG A 517 10.13 1.58 -23.16
N VAL A 518 9.05 0.89 -22.80
CA VAL A 518 8.60 -0.30 -23.51
C VAL A 518 7.99 0.15 -24.84
N VAL A 519 8.53 -0.37 -25.95
CA VAL A 519 8.17 0.00 -27.32
C VAL A 519 7.61 -1.17 -28.13
N GLY A 520 7.70 -2.40 -27.62
CA GLY A 520 7.21 -3.58 -28.30
C GLY A 520 7.16 -4.82 -27.40
N LEU A 521 6.69 -5.91 -27.99
CA LEU A 521 6.58 -7.22 -27.37
C LEU A 521 7.09 -8.28 -28.37
N GLU A 522 7.77 -9.29 -27.84
CA GLU A 522 8.28 -10.42 -28.63
C GLU A 522 7.89 -11.73 -27.95
N ALA A 523 7.29 -12.66 -28.70
CA ALA A 523 7.00 -13.99 -28.17
C ALA A 523 8.31 -14.79 -28.07
N ILE A 524 8.62 -15.28 -26.87
CA ILE A 524 9.77 -16.15 -26.62
C ILE A 524 9.48 -17.51 -27.28
N PRO A 525 10.37 -18.05 -28.14
CA PRO A 525 10.16 -19.36 -28.77
C PRO A 525 10.02 -20.48 -27.73
N LEU A 526 9.16 -21.48 -27.97
CA LEU A 526 8.92 -22.58 -27.01
C LEU A 526 10.20 -23.32 -26.59
N GLY A 527 11.16 -23.47 -27.50
CA GLY A 527 12.46 -24.11 -27.20
C GLY A 527 13.31 -23.31 -26.22
N GLU A 528 13.20 -21.98 -26.23
CA GLU A 528 13.83 -21.09 -25.23
C GLU A 528 13.00 -21.04 -23.95
N LEU A 529 11.67 -21.00 -24.05
CA LEU A 529 10.76 -20.95 -22.89
C LEU A 529 10.83 -22.22 -22.04
N GLY A 530 11.09 -23.39 -22.64
CA GLY A 530 11.32 -24.66 -21.93
C GLY A 530 10.08 -25.26 -21.25
N ARG A 531 8.90 -24.65 -21.43
CA ARG A 531 7.61 -25.06 -20.85
C ARG A 531 6.45 -24.56 -21.72
N PRO A 532 5.21 -25.04 -21.49
CA PRO A 532 4.03 -24.45 -22.11
C PRO A 532 3.84 -22.98 -21.76
N ARG A 533 3.20 -22.22 -22.66
CA ARG A 533 2.64 -20.90 -22.33
C ARG A 533 1.44 -21.07 -21.42
N ILE A 534 1.48 -20.42 -20.26
CA ILE A 534 0.45 -20.53 -19.23
C ILE A 534 -0.60 -19.46 -19.48
N ASP A 535 -1.89 -19.83 -19.45
CA ASP A 535 -2.97 -18.85 -19.57
C ASP A 535 -3.06 -17.98 -18.32
N VAL A 536 -3.43 -16.72 -18.48
CA VAL A 536 -3.47 -15.76 -17.36
C VAL A 536 -4.75 -14.96 -17.40
N THR A 537 -5.48 -14.94 -16.29
CA THR A 537 -6.60 -14.02 -16.06
C THR A 537 -6.16 -12.93 -15.10
N VAL A 538 -6.21 -11.68 -15.55
CA VAL A 538 -5.73 -10.52 -14.79
C VAL A 538 -6.90 -9.69 -14.29
N ARG A 539 -6.98 -9.52 -12.96
CA ARG A 539 -7.86 -8.54 -12.32
C ARG A 539 -7.08 -7.25 -12.04
N ILE A 540 -7.30 -6.22 -12.84
CA ILE A 540 -6.74 -4.88 -12.60
C ILE A 540 -7.63 -4.08 -11.63
N SER A 541 -7.01 -3.31 -10.74
CA SER A 541 -7.77 -2.33 -9.93
C SER A 541 -8.23 -1.13 -10.78
N GLY A 542 -9.26 -0.41 -10.32
CA GLY A 542 -9.71 0.81 -11.00
C GLY A 542 -8.59 1.86 -11.14
N PHE A 543 -7.71 1.98 -10.14
CA PHE A 543 -6.56 2.87 -10.23
C PHE A 543 -5.50 2.39 -11.24
N PHE A 544 -5.28 1.07 -11.35
CA PHE A 544 -4.36 0.53 -12.35
C PHE A 544 -4.81 0.91 -13.78
N ARG A 545 -6.12 0.77 -14.07
CA ARG A 545 -6.72 1.23 -15.33
C ARG A 545 -6.43 2.71 -15.61
N ASP A 546 -6.56 3.54 -14.58
CA ASP A 546 -6.45 5.00 -14.72
C ASP A 546 -5.01 5.47 -14.87
N ALA A 547 -4.07 4.83 -14.18
CA ALA A 547 -2.66 5.22 -14.18
C ALA A 547 -1.86 4.57 -15.32
N PHE A 548 -2.23 3.37 -15.74
CA PHE A 548 -1.45 2.54 -16.66
C PHE A 548 -2.25 2.03 -17.87
N PRO A 549 -2.97 2.90 -18.61
CA PRO A 549 -3.76 2.45 -19.76
C PRO A 549 -2.89 1.79 -20.84
N HIS A 550 -1.65 2.25 -21.03
CA HIS A 550 -0.69 1.65 -21.97
C HIS A 550 -0.36 0.19 -21.60
N VAL A 551 -0.25 -0.11 -20.31
CA VAL A 551 0.03 -1.47 -19.83
C VAL A 551 -1.18 -2.37 -20.02
N VAL A 552 -2.39 -1.86 -19.79
CA VAL A 552 -3.63 -2.62 -20.06
C VAL A 552 -3.68 -3.07 -21.52
N VAL A 553 -3.36 -2.16 -22.45
CA VAL A 553 -3.29 -2.48 -23.88
C VAL A 553 -2.15 -3.46 -24.17
N MET A 554 -0.96 -3.24 -23.59
CA MET A 554 0.21 -4.12 -23.76
C MET A 554 -0.07 -5.56 -23.33
N LEU A 555 -0.71 -5.76 -22.17
CA LEU A 555 -1.06 -7.10 -21.70
C LEU A 555 -2.11 -7.77 -22.61
N ASP A 556 -3.06 -7.00 -23.15
CA ASP A 556 -4.05 -7.52 -24.11
C ASP A 556 -3.41 -7.89 -25.45
N ASP A 557 -2.45 -7.08 -25.91
CA ASP A 557 -1.62 -7.39 -27.08
C ASP A 557 -0.81 -8.67 -26.87
N ALA A 558 -0.20 -8.85 -25.69
CA ALA A 558 0.56 -10.06 -25.35
C ALA A 558 -0.31 -11.33 -25.39
N VAL A 559 -1.52 -11.28 -24.80
CA VAL A 559 -2.47 -12.40 -24.83
C VAL A 559 -2.87 -12.75 -26.25
N ARG A 560 -3.26 -11.74 -27.05
CA ARG A 560 -3.65 -11.96 -28.46
C ARG A 560 -2.48 -12.47 -29.31
N LEU A 561 -1.27 -11.95 -29.07
CA LEU A 561 -0.05 -12.38 -29.75
C LEU A 561 0.14 -13.88 -29.58
N VAL A 562 0.13 -14.40 -28.34
CA VAL A 562 0.38 -15.82 -28.09
C VAL A 562 -0.80 -16.71 -28.43
N ALA A 563 -2.04 -16.24 -28.35
CA ALA A 563 -3.21 -17.01 -28.79
C ALA A 563 -3.17 -17.28 -30.31
N ALA A 564 -2.63 -16.35 -31.09
CA ALA A 564 -2.57 -16.42 -32.55
C ALA A 564 -1.41 -17.30 -33.08
N LEU A 565 -0.37 -17.57 -32.29
CA LEU A 565 0.77 -18.38 -32.70
C LEU A 565 0.34 -19.78 -33.14
N ASP A 566 0.92 -20.29 -34.22
CA ASP A 566 0.66 -21.65 -34.70
C ASP A 566 1.49 -22.67 -33.90
N GLU A 567 1.09 -22.86 -32.64
CA GLU A 567 1.70 -23.78 -31.69
C GLU A 567 0.71 -24.88 -31.29
N PRO A 568 1.20 -26.08 -30.93
CA PRO A 568 0.35 -27.14 -30.39
C PRO A 568 -0.36 -26.71 -29.10
N THR A 569 -1.62 -27.11 -28.91
CA THR A 569 -2.46 -26.67 -27.78
C THR A 569 -1.95 -27.18 -26.43
N GLU A 570 -1.22 -28.29 -26.41
CA GLU A 570 -0.55 -28.83 -25.23
C GLU A 570 0.70 -28.02 -24.80
N GLN A 571 1.22 -27.15 -25.67
CA GLN A 571 2.33 -26.23 -25.38
C GLN A 571 1.88 -24.77 -25.28
N ASN A 572 0.61 -24.47 -25.55
CA ASN A 572 0.06 -23.13 -25.50
C ASN A 572 -1.37 -23.15 -24.97
N TYR A 573 -1.51 -23.01 -23.65
CA TYR A 573 -2.80 -23.09 -22.97
C TYR A 573 -3.70 -21.89 -23.29
N VAL A 574 -3.11 -20.73 -23.58
CA VAL A 574 -3.85 -19.53 -24.03
C VAL A 574 -4.59 -19.85 -25.33
N ARG A 575 -3.88 -20.39 -26.33
CA ARG A 575 -4.47 -20.80 -27.62
C ARG A 575 -5.49 -21.92 -27.43
N ALA A 576 -5.19 -22.91 -26.60
CA ALA A 576 -6.09 -24.02 -26.32
C ALA A 576 -7.44 -23.53 -25.78
N HIS A 577 -7.43 -22.66 -24.77
CA HIS A 577 -8.65 -22.10 -24.18
C HIS A 577 -9.37 -21.18 -25.17
N ALA A 578 -8.65 -20.29 -25.86
CA ALA A 578 -9.25 -19.39 -26.84
C ALA A 578 -9.92 -20.14 -28.00
N GLN A 579 -9.35 -21.24 -28.49
CA GLN A 579 -9.99 -22.06 -29.52
C GLN A 579 -11.25 -22.77 -29.02
N ALA A 580 -11.23 -23.27 -27.78
CA ALA A 580 -12.40 -23.87 -27.16
C ALA A 580 -13.55 -22.86 -27.00
N ASP A 581 -13.25 -21.66 -26.50
CA ASP A 581 -14.21 -20.55 -26.36
C ASP A 581 -14.74 -20.10 -27.73
N LEU A 582 -13.86 -19.96 -28.71
CA LEU A 582 -14.23 -19.61 -30.08
C LEU A 582 -15.16 -20.66 -30.70
N ALA A 583 -14.91 -21.96 -30.46
CA ALA A 583 -15.81 -23.02 -30.92
C ALA A 583 -17.17 -22.97 -30.22
N ALA A 584 -17.22 -22.53 -28.95
CA ALA A 584 -18.44 -22.46 -28.17
C ALA A 584 -19.35 -21.28 -28.57
N HIS A 585 -18.78 -20.10 -28.85
CA HIS A 585 -19.58 -18.88 -29.09
C HIS A 585 -19.23 -18.08 -30.35
N GLY A 586 -18.18 -18.45 -31.10
CA GLY A 586 -17.87 -17.87 -32.41
C GLY A 586 -17.33 -16.43 -32.40
N ASP A 587 -16.89 -15.92 -31.25
CA ASP A 587 -16.43 -14.52 -31.08
C ASP A 587 -14.96 -14.51 -30.64
N GLU A 588 -14.08 -14.12 -31.56
CA GLU A 588 -12.63 -14.09 -31.34
C GLU A 588 -12.22 -13.12 -30.24
N ARG A 589 -12.82 -11.93 -30.18
CA ARG A 589 -12.49 -10.92 -29.17
C ARG A 589 -12.88 -11.40 -27.78
N ARG A 590 -14.02 -12.07 -27.65
CA ARG A 590 -14.42 -12.68 -26.36
C ARG A 590 -13.51 -13.83 -25.96
N ALA A 591 -13.12 -14.68 -26.92
CA ALA A 591 -12.26 -15.83 -26.66
C ALA A 591 -10.87 -15.44 -26.13
N THR A 592 -10.33 -14.29 -26.54
CA THR A 592 -9.02 -13.79 -26.07
C THR A 592 -9.12 -12.76 -24.94
N THR A 593 -10.29 -12.57 -24.32
CA THR A 593 -10.43 -11.59 -23.23
C THR A 593 -9.92 -12.18 -21.91
N ARG A 594 -8.93 -11.51 -21.31
CA ARG A 594 -8.27 -11.95 -20.07
C ARG A 594 -8.10 -10.86 -19.00
N ILE A 595 -8.32 -9.58 -19.36
CA ILE A 595 -8.10 -8.46 -18.46
C ILE A 595 -9.45 -7.88 -18.01
N PHE A 596 -9.70 -7.94 -16.71
CA PHE A 596 -10.94 -7.49 -16.08
C PHE A 596 -10.64 -6.46 -15.01
N GLY A 597 -11.53 -5.50 -14.80
CA GLY A 597 -11.34 -4.45 -13.79
C GLY A 597 -12.63 -3.91 -13.22
N SER A 598 -12.53 -2.91 -12.34
CA SER A 598 -13.70 -2.20 -11.82
C SER A 598 -14.50 -1.56 -12.96
N LYS A 599 -15.83 -1.44 -12.78
CA LYS A 599 -16.73 -0.76 -13.72
C LYS A 599 -16.14 0.59 -14.15
N PRO A 600 -16.24 0.98 -15.44
CA PRO A 600 -15.76 2.28 -15.89
C PRO A 600 -16.29 3.43 -15.03
N GLY A 601 -15.39 4.29 -14.58
CA GLY A 601 -15.71 5.41 -13.69
C GLY A 601 -15.91 5.06 -12.21
N THR A 602 -15.68 3.80 -11.81
CA THR A 602 -15.75 3.33 -10.41
C THR A 602 -14.46 2.65 -9.95
N TYR A 603 -14.42 2.32 -8.65
CA TYR A 603 -13.26 1.77 -7.94
C TYR A 603 -13.69 0.75 -6.88
N GLY A 604 -12.72 0.00 -6.37
CA GLY A 604 -12.95 -1.03 -5.35
C GLY A 604 -13.37 -2.39 -5.92
N ALA A 605 -13.52 -3.36 -5.01
CA ALA A 605 -13.92 -4.73 -5.30
C ALA A 605 -15.27 -5.13 -4.66
N GLY A 606 -15.87 -4.26 -3.84
CA GLY A 606 -17.16 -4.51 -3.16
C GLY A 606 -17.09 -5.40 -1.92
N LEU A 607 -16.08 -6.27 -1.81
CA LEU A 607 -15.97 -7.27 -0.72
C LEU A 607 -15.74 -6.68 0.68
N LEU A 608 -15.17 -5.48 0.80
CA LEU A 608 -15.01 -4.82 2.11
C LEU A 608 -16.33 -4.22 2.59
N GLN A 609 -17.19 -3.82 1.66
CA GLN A 609 -18.49 -3.24 1.96
C GLN A 609 -19.51 -4.32 2.30
N LEU A 610 -19.42 -5.49 1.66
CA LEU A 610 -20.24 -6.68 1.88
C LEU A 610 -19.96 -7.29 3.25
#